data_AF-A0A0P1EZ07-F1
#
_entry.id   AF-A0A0P1EZ07-F1
#
_cell.length_a   1.000
_cell.length_b   1.000
_cell.length_c   1.000
_cell.angle_alpha   90.00
_cell.angle_beta   90.00
_cell.angle_gamma   90.00
#
_symmetry.space_group_name_H-M   'P 1'
#
loop_
_entity.id
_entity.type
_entity.pdbx_description
1 polymer ?
#
loop_
_entity_poly.entity_id
_entity_poly.type
_entity_poly.pdbx_seq_one_letter_code
_entity_poly.pdbx_strand_id
1 'polypeptide(L)' 'MSKLISGIYSKGPSDYSAERRARIVQEQSQKAWRERGIAMIPVDDLVSDWDRQAVTNIANRLYGGRRDAK' A
#
# COMPACT_ATOMS: atom_id res chain seq x y z
N MET A 1 28.88 0.65 -25.15
CA MET A 1 28.07 1.87 -24.87
C MET A 1 27.98 2.05 -23.37
N SER A 2 28.77 2.97 -22.81
CA SER A 2 28.80 3.25 -21.38
C SER A 2 27.61 4.15 -21.02
N LYS A 3 26.68 3.67 -20.18
CA LYS A 3 25.57 4.47 -19.67
C LYS A 3 26.13 5.41 -18.59
N LEU A 4 26.25 6.69 -18.93
CA LEU A 4 26.50 7.77 -17.97
C LEU A 4 25.26 7.90 -17.07
N ILE A 5 25.28 7.24 -15.90
CA ILE A 5 24.31 7.47 -14.84
C ILE A 5 24.79 8.73 -14.11
N SER A 6 24.13 9.86 -14.34
CA SER A 6 24.45 11.09 -13.61
C SER A 6 24.16 10.88 -12.12
N GLY A 7 25.14 11.18 -11.27
CA GLY A 7 25.08 11.02 -9.80
C GLY A 7 24.12 11.96 -9.07
N ILE A 8 23.13 12.51 -9.77
CA ILE A 8 22.12 13.44 -9.22
C ILE A 8 20.86 12.66 -8.78
N TYR A 9 20.64 11.47 -9.34
CA TYR A 9 19.51 10.60 -8.99
C TYR A 9 20.03 9.37 -8.24
N SER A 10 19.98 9.40 -6.91
CA SER A 10 20.31 8.24 -6.07
C SER A 10 19.23 7.15 -6.09
N LYS A 11 18.04 7.46 -6.61
CA LYS A 11 16.88 6.57 -6.71
C LYS A 11 16.21 6.68 -8.08
N GLY A 12 15.69 5.58 -8.60
CA GLY A 12 14.99 5.58 -9.88
C GLY A 12 13.61 6.25 -9.78
N PRO A 13 12.99 6.69 -10.90
CA PRO A 13 11.64 7.26 -10.90
C PRO A 13 10.57 6.37 -10.24
N SER A 14 10.75 5.05 -10.27
CA SER A 14 9.90 4.06 -9.61
C SER A 14 9.91 4.20 -8.08
N ASP A 15 11.06 4.48 -7.49
CA ASP A 15 11.28 4.42 -6.05
C ASP A 15 10.64 5.64 -5.37
N TYR A 16 10.78 6.82 -5.98
CA TYR A 16 10.07 8.03 -5.57
C TYR A 16 8.55 7.86 -5.61
N SER A 17 8.03 7.12 -6.60
CA SER A 17 6.59 6.85 -6.70
C SER A 17 6.09 5.92 -5.59
N ALA A 18 6.91 4.96 -5.16
CA ALA A 18 6.58 4.03 -4.09
C ALA A 18 6.59 4.72 -2.72
N GLU A 19 7.61 5.55 -2.47
CA GLU A 19 7.70 6.36 -1.25
C GLU A 19 6.55 7.35 -1.11
N ARG A 20 6.17 8.00 -2.22
CA ARG A 20 5.01 8.90 -2.24
C ARG A 20 3.73 8.16 -1.90
N ARG A 21 3.52 6.96 -2.46
CA ARG A 21 2.35 6.11 -2.15
C ARG A 21 2.32 5.70 -0.69
N ALA A 22 3.45 5.27 -0.13
CA ALA A 22 3.57 4.89 1.27
C ALA A 22 3.21 6.06 2.21
N ARG A 23 3.73 7.26 1.94
CA ARG A 23 3.40 8.47 2.72
C ARG A 23 1.91 8.82 2.66
N ILE A 24 1.31 8.80 1.47
CA ILE A 24 -0.13 9.07 1.32
C ILE A 24 -0.95 8.04 2.12
N VAL A 25 -0.61 6.75 2.04
CA VAL A 25 -1.29 5.70 2.82
C VAL A 25 -1.14 5.94 4.32
N GLN A 26 0.06 6.31 4.79
CA GLN A 26 0.31 6.60 6.20
C GLN A 26 -0.52 7.79 6.70
N GLU A 27 -0.54 8.89 5.95
CA GLU A 27 -1.34 10.09 6.29
C GLU A 27 -2.83 9.78 6.36
N GLN A 28 -3.36 9.04 5.38
CA GLN A 28 -4.77 8.64 5.37
C GLN A 28 -5.10 7.67 6.52
N SER A 29 -4.19 6.74 6.85
CA SER A 29 -4.36 5.81 7.95
C SER A 29 -4.43 6.53 9.30
N GLN A 30 -3.55 7.52 9.53
CA GLN A 30 -3.59 8.34 10.73
C GLN A 30 -4.88 9.15 10.83
N LYS A 31 -5.34 9.72 9.71
CA LYS A 31 -6.59 10.46 9.66
C LYS A 31 -7.80 9.57 9.95
N ALA A 32 -7.87 8.40 9.32
CA ALA A 32 -8.94 7.42 9.53
C ALA A 32 -9.02 6.97 11.00
N TRP A 33 -7.88 6.76 11.65
CA TRP A 33 -7.83 6.42 13.07
C TRP A 33 -8.34 7.57 13.94
N ARG A 34 -7.78 8.77 13.78
CA ARG A 34 -8.08 9.93 14.64
C ARG A 34 -9.52 10.43 14.51
N GLU A 35 -10.06 10.43 13.29
CA GLU A 35 -11.36 11.05 13.02
C GLU A 35 -12.52 10.04 13.05
N ARG A 36 -12.25 8.76 12.74
CA ARG A 36 -13.31 7.75 12.53
C ARG A 36 -13.13 6.50 13.37
N GLY A 37 -12.02 6.36 14.10
CA GLY A 37 -11.70 5.15 14.84
C GLY A 37 -11.49 3.93 13.94
N ILE A 38 -11.12 4.13 12.66
CA ILE A 38 -10.92 3.04 11.70
C ILE A 38 -9.42 2.77 11.55
N ALA A 39 -9.00 1.53 11.82
CA ALA A 39 -7.66 1.07 11.53
C ALA A 39 -7.53 0.67 10.05
N MET A 40 -6.63 1.32 9.32
CA MET A 40 -6.26 0.91 7.96
C MET A 40 -5.02 0.02 8.03
N ILE A 41 -5.20 -1.27 7.75
CA ILE A 41 -4.14 -2.26 7.81
C ILE A 41 -4.06 -2.91 6.42
N PRO A 42 -2.90 -2.88 5.73
CA PRO A 42 -2.70 -3.67 4.55
C PRO A 42 -3.00 -5.14 4.85
N VAL A 43 -3.81 -5.79 4.01
CA VAL A 43 -4.15 -7.21 4.16
C VAL A 43 -2.88 -8.07 4.29
N ASP A 44 -1.79 -7.63 3.63
CA ASP A 44 -0.53 -8.34 3.65
C ASP A 44 0.23 -8.29 4.98
N ASP A 45 -0.11 -7.33 5.84
CA ASP A 45 0.48 -7.15 7.17
C ASP A 45 -0.28 -7.93 8.26
N LEU A 46 -1.40 -8.60 7.91
CA LEU A 46 -2.13 -9.45 8.84
C LEU A 46 -1.34 -10.74 9.10
N VAL A 47 -1.00 -10.99 10.36
CA VAL A 47 -0.16 -12.12 10.79
C VAL A 47 -0.85 -13.46 10.59
N SER A 48 -2.15 -13.52 10.83
CA SER A 48 -2.94 -14.74 10.69
C SER A 48 -3.44 -14.93 9.26
N ASP A 49 -3.17 -16.10 8.68
CA ASP A 49 -3.69 -16.48 7.36
C ASP A 49 -5.22 -16.51 7.33
N TRP A 50 -5.85 -16.92 8.45
CA TRP A 50 -7.30 -16.92 8.60
C TRP A 50 -7.88 -15.51 8.60
N ASP A 51 -7.23 -14.58 9.30
CA ASP A 51 -7.66 -13.17 9.34
C ASP A 51 -7.49 -12.52 7.98
N ARG A 52 -6.37 -12.81 7.30
CA ARG A 52 -6.10 -12.38 5.94
C ARG A 52 -7.21 -12.84 4.99
N GLN A 53 -7.58 -14.11 5.02
CA GLN A 53 -8.64 -14.66 4.18
C GLN A 53 -10.00 -14.03 4.52
N ALA A 54 -10.34 -13.92 5.80
CA ALA A 54 -11.62 -13.37 6.25
C ALA A 54 -11.79 -11.91 5.81
N VAL A 55 -10.78 -11.06 6.06
CA VAL A 55 -10.79 -9.65 5.67
C VAL A 55 -10.83 -9.51 4.14
N THR A 56 -10.09 -10.34 3.41
CA THR A 56 -10.12 -10.34 1.94
C THR A 56 -11.52 -10.71 1.41
N ASN A 57 -12.16 -11.73 1.97
CA ASN A 57 -13.51 -12.13 1.58
C ASN A 57 -14.53 -11.02 1.84
N ILE A 58 -14.44 -10.36 3.00
CA ILE A 58 -15.29 -9.22 3.34
C ILE A 58 -15.07 -8.08 2.34
N ALA A 59 -13.82 -7.72 2.06
CA ALA A 59 -13.47 -6.66 1.12
C ALA A 59 -13.97 -6.98 -0.30
N ASN A 60 -13.79 -8.20 -0.78
CA ASN A 60 -14.27 -8.65 -2.09
C ASN A 60 -15.80 -8.54 -2.19
N ARG A 61 -16.53 -8.87 -1.11
CA ARG A 61 -17.98 -8.73 -1.06
C ARG A 61 -18.44 -7.27 -1.09
N LEU A 62 -17.72 -6.37 -0.40
CA LEU A 62 -18.10 -4.96 -0.28
C LEU A 62 -17.69 -4.11 -1.48
N TYR A 63 -16.53 -4.39 -2.06
CA TYR A 63 -15.88 -3.52 -3.04
C TYR A 63 -15.57 -4.21 -4.38
N GLY A 64 -15.90 -5.50 -4.50
CA GLY A 64 -15.50 -6.33 -5.64
C GLY A 64 -14.04 -6.80 -5.56
N GLY A 65 -13.66 -7.69 -6.48
CA GLY A 65 -12.29 -8.20 -6.54
C GLY A 65 -11.27 -7.11 -6.86
N ARG A 66 -10.06 -7.24 -6.31
CA ARG A 66 -8.91 -6.39 -6.66
C ARG A 66 -8.59 -6.53 -8.15
N ARG A 67 -8.61 -5.42 -8.90
CA ARG A 67 -8.38 -5.40 -10.36
C ARG A 67 -6.95 -5.78 -10.77
N ASP A 68 -5.99 -5.74 -9.84
CA ASP A 68 -4.56 -5.95 -10.10
C ASP A 68 -3.95 -7.12 -9.28
N ALA A 69 -4.76 -8.03 -8.75
CA ALA A 69 -4.26 -9.20 -7.99
C ALA A 69 -3.77 -10.32 -8.93
N LYS A 70 -2.84 -10.01 -9.83
CA LYS A 70 -2.26 -10.96 -10.79
C LYS A 70 -0.74 -11.02 -10.66
#